data_AF-A0A964RWQ2-F1
#
_entry.id   AF-A0A964RWQ2-F1
#
_cell.length_a   1.000
_cell.length_b   1.000
_cell.length_c   1.000
_cell.angle_alpha   90.00
_cell.angle_beta   90.00
_cell.angle_gamma   90.00
#
_symmetry.space_group_name_H-M   'P 1'
#
loop_
_entity.id
_entity.type
_entity.pdbx_description
1 polymer ?
#
loop_
_entity_poly.entity_id
_entity_poly.type
_entity_poly.pdbx_seq_one_letter_code
_entity_poly.pdbx_strand_id
1 'polypeptide(L)'
;MIDFLTMDIATLTRSVTGKGVRYLELFLKEYTRVFNTKVNASCPKCLQGYLTKYKNHFLAMANTSQYRLHAKYENIPLQFGSPILINNANITDEYAEILLQRPGAECLFAKMPSKEPVAARTMRMSAEVPANDPSVSAEPQNTIEGADDFDLSSLT
;
A
#
# COMPACT_ATOMS: atom_id res chain seq x y z
N MET A 1 9.81 -17.68 -15.82
CA MET A 1 10.82 -17.42 -14.77
C MET A 1 10.28 -18.04 -13.48
N ILE A 2 11.11 -18.59 -12.61
CA ILE A 2 10.64 -19.14 -11.32
C ILE A 2 10.63 -18.00 -10.31
N ASP A 3 9.53 -17.81 -9.59
CA ASP A 3 9.50 -16.86 -8.49
C ASP A 3 10.02 -17.50 -7.19
N PHE A 4 11.18 -17.04 -6.74
CA PHE A 4 11.79 -17.46 -5.47
C PHE A 4 11.38 -16.56 -4.29
N LEU A 5 10.62 -15.48 -4.52
CA LEU A 5 10.19 -14.54 -3.47
C LEU A 5 9.11 -15.14 -2.57
N THR A 6 8.20 -15.94 -3.14
CA THR A 6 7.12 -16.62 -2.42
C THR A 6 7.52 -17.96 -1.80
N MET A 7 8.57 -18.63 -2.30
CA MET A 7 8.99 -19.95 -1.81
C MET A 7 9.58 -19.95 -0.39
N ASP A 8 9.33 -21.03 0.35
CA ASP A 8 9.97 -21.34 1.62
C ASP A 8 11.29 -22.13 1.44
N ILE A 9 12.09 -22.20 2.52
CA ILE A 9 13.40 -22.85 2.50
C ILE A 9 13.31 -24.39 2.38
N ALA A 10 12.22 -25.03 2.82
CA ALA A 10 12.06 -26.47 2.71
C ALA A 10 11.69 -26.87 1.27
N THR A 11 10.77 -26.16 0.62
CA THR A 11 10.48 -26.33 -0.82
C THR A 11 11.73 -26.10 -1.65
N LEU A 12 12.47 -25.01 -1.39
CA LEU A 12 13.70 -24.68 -2.11
C LEU A 12 14.76 -25.80 -2.03
N THR A 13 14.93 -26.41 -0.85
CA THR A 13 16.00 -27.40 -0.60
C THR A 13 15.61 -28.84 -0.94
N ARG A 14 14.33 -29.20 -0.86
CA ARG A 14 13.84 -30.59 -1.01
C ARG A 14 13.16 -30.87 -2.35
N SER A 15 12.54 -29.87 -2.97
CA SER A 15 11.69 -30.09 -4.15
C SER A 15 12.48 -30.03 -5.47
N VAL A 16 11.92 -30.69 -6.49
CA VAL A 16 12.36 -30.62 -7.88
C VAL A 16 11.30 -29.94 -8.74
N THR A 17 11.74 -29.27 -9.80
CA THR A 17 10.86 -28.80 -10.87
C THR A 17 10.30 -29.99 -11.67
N GLY A 18 9.20 -29.79 -12.40
CA GLY A 18 8.64 -30.79 -13.33
C GLY A 18 9.56 -31.21 -14.49
N LYS A 19 10.78 -30.64 -14.59
CA LYS A 19 11.84 -31.04 -15.51
C LYS A 19 12.98 -31.82 -14.84
N GLY A 20 12.83 -32.22 -13.58
CA GLY A 20 13.82 -32.97 -12.80
C GLY A 20 14.95 -32.13 -12.17
N VAL A 21 15.04 -30.83 -12.45
CA VAL A 21 16.08 -29.95 -11.89
C VAL A 21 15.68 -29.47 -10.49
N ARG A 22 16.63 -29.46 -9.55
CA ARG A 22 16.40 -29.01 -8.16
C ARG A 22 16.20 -27.49 -8.08
N TYR A 23 15.22 -27.03 -7.30
CA TYR A 23 15.00 -25.59 -7.07
C TYR A 23 16.23 -24.90 -6.47
N LEU A 24 16.92 -25.58 -5.54
CA LEU A 24 18.17 -25.10 -4.94
C LEU A 24 19.24 -24.72 -5.98
N GLU A 25 19.42 -25.53 -7.03
CA GLU A 25 20.45 -25.28 -8.05
C GLU A 25 20.11 -24.04 -8.89
N LEU A 26 18.84 -23.93 -9.31
CA LEU A 26 18.33 -22.79 -10.05
C LEU A 26 18.42 -21.50 -9.22
N PHE A 27 18.03 -21.55 -7.95
CA PHE A 27 18.15 -20.43 -7.01
C PHE A 27 19.60 -19.99 -6.82
N LEU A 28 20.54 -20.92 -6.59
CA LEU A 28 21.94 -20.56 -6.38
C LEU A 28 22.56 -19.95 -7.65
N LYS A 29 22.17 -20.41 -8.84
CA LYS A 29 22.58 -19.83 -10.13
C LYS A 29 22.01 -18.42 -10.35
N GLU A 30 20.78 -18.16 -9.92
CA GLU A 30 20.18 -16.83 -9.99
C GLU A 30 20.76 -15.87 -8.93
N TYR A 31 20.90 -16.32 -7.68
CA TYR A 31 21.49 -15.55 -6.59
C TYR A 31 22.94 -15.14 -6.91
N THR A 32 23.75 -16.05 -7.46
CA THR A 32 25.12 -15.73 -7.91
C THR A 32 25.13 -14.71 -9.04
N ARG A 33 24.17 -14.76 -9.98
CA ARG A 33 24.01 -13.75 -11.04
C ARG A 33 23.63 -12.37 -10.48
N VAL A 34 22.77 -12.30 -9.47
CA VAL A 34 22.28 -11.03 -8.89
C VAL A 34 23.34 -10.39 -7.98
N PHE A 35 23.98 -11.15 -7.10
CA PHE A 35 24.89 -10.60 -6.09
C PHE A 35 26.38 -10.71 -6.43
N ASN A 36 26.75 -11.46 -7.48
CA ASN A 36 28.15 -11.73 -7.87
C ASN A 36 29.04 -12.25 -6.72
N THR A 37 28.47 -13.03 -5.80
CA THR A 37 29.17 -13.60 -4.63
C THR A 37 29.23 -15.12 -4.68
N LYS A 38 30.34 -15.71 -4.21
CA LYS A 38 30.46 -17.16 -4.01
C LYS A 38 29.46 -17.66 -2.96
N VAL A 39 28.68 -18.68 -3.31
CA VAL A 39 27.67 -19.31 -2.44
C VAL A 39 28.15 -20.67 -1.92
N ASN A 40 27.71 -21.03 -0.72
CA ASN A 40 27.94 -22.35 -0.13
C ASN A 40 26.62 -23.15 -0.05
N ALA A 41 26.47 -24.15 -0.91
CA ALA A 41 25.28 -25.00 -0.97
C ALA A 41 25.13 -25.95 0.23
N SER A 42 26.22 -26.26 0.94
CA SER A 42 26.26 -27.26 2.01
C SER A 42 25.91 -26.71 3.40
N CYS A 43 25.68 -25.40 3.52
CA CYS A 43 25.43 -24.72 4.79
C CYS A 43 23.95 -24.30 4.92
N PRO A 44 23.10 -25.00 5.71
CA PRO A 44 21.66 -24.70 5.79
C PRO A 44 21.36 -23.28 6.30
N LYS A 45 22.10 -22.80 7.31
CA LYS A 45 21.99 -21.41 7.80
C LYS A 45 22.34 -20.38 6.73
N CYS A 46 23.34 -20.68 5.89
CA CYS A 46 23.75 -19.82 4.79
C CYS A 46 22.67 -19.76 3.71
N LEU A 47 22.05 -20.90 3.36
CA LEU A 47 20.93 -20.95 2.40
C LEU A 47 19.73 -20.11 2.86
N GLN A 48 19.38 -20.18 4.15
CA GLN A 48 18.35 -19.31 4.71
C GLN A 48 18.73 -17.83 4.61
N GLY A 49 19.98 -17.47 4.95
CA GLY A 49 20.50 -16.11 4.80
C GLY A 49 20.51 -15.61 3.35
N TYR A 50 20.86 -16.46 2.38
CA TYR A 50 20.80 -16.13 0.96
C TYR A 50 19.36 -15.89 0.50
N LEU A 51 18.41 -16.75 0.91
CA LEU A 51 17.00 -16.59 0.56
C LEU A 51 16.42 -15.29 1.16
N THR A 52 16.71 -15.00 2.44
CA THR A 52 16.31 -13.74 3.08
C THR A 52 16.93 -12.52 2.38
N LYS A 53 18.24 -12.55 2.05
CA LYS A 53 18.90 -11.45 1.33
C LYS A 53 18.32 -11.24 -0.07
N TYR A 54 18.01 -12.33 -0.78
CA TYR A 54 17.36 -12.29 -2.09
C TYR A 54 16.00 -11.60 -2.01
N LYS A 55 15.13 -12.06 -1.09
CA LYS A 55 13.81 -11.44 -0.85
C LYS A 55 13.95 -9.95 -0.50
N ASN A 56 14.82 -9.61 0.45
CA ASN A 56 15.03 -8.23 0.87
C ASN A 56 15.52 -7.31 -0.27
N HIS A 57 16.34 -7.83 -1.20
CA HIS A 57 16.82 -7.05 -2.35
C HIS A 57 15.69 -6.69 -3.31
N PHE A 58 14.87 -7.66 -3.72
CA PHE A 58 13.74 -7.40 -4.62
C PHE A 58 12.61 -6.61 -3.95
N LEU A 59 12.34 -6.84 -2.65
CA LEU A 59 11.44 -6.00 -1.87
C LEU A 59 11.92 -4.54 -1.82
N ALA A 60 13.23 -4.31 -1.69
CA ALA A 60 13.78 -2.96 -1.69
C ALA A 60 13.75 -2.28 -3.07
N MET A 61 13.90 -3.04 -4.16
CA MET A 61 13.73 -2.51 -5.52
C MET A 61 12.25 -2.21 -5.86
N ALA A 62 11.32 -2.98 -5.29
CA ALA A 62 9.88 -2.77 -5.44
C ALA A 62 9.30 -1.74 -4.45
N ASN A 63 10.13 -1.13 -3.60
CA ASN A 63 9.66 -0.25 -2.54
C ASN A 63 9.16 1.10 -3.07
N THR A 64 7.85 1.24 -3.16
CA THR A 64 7.12 2.48 -3.45
C THR A 64 6.50 3.13 -2.22
N SER A 65 6.80 2.62 -1.01
CA SER A 65 6.16 3.04 0.23
C SER A 65 6.44 4.51 0.55
N GLN A 66 5.40 5.21 0.99
CA GLN A 66 5.52 6.59 1.46
C GLN A 66 5.96 6.69 2.93
N TYR A 67 5.94 5.57 3.66
CA TYR A 67 6.41 5.50 5.04
C TYR A 67 7.93 5.55 5.09
N ARG A 68 8.48 6.32 6.05
CA ARG A 68 9.91 6.32 6.39
C ARG A 68 10.09 6.15 7.87
N LEU A 69 10.96 5.22 8.26
CA LEU A 69 11.40 5.03 9.64
C LEU A 69 12.45 6.08 10.00
N HIS A 70 12.51 6.51 11.26
CA HIS A 70 13.67 7.25 11.75
C HIS A 70 14.94 6.39 11.65
N ALA A 71 16.08 7.02 11.35
CA ALA A 71 17.38 6.32 11.26
C ALA A 71 17.76 5.53 12.54
N LYS A 72 17.28 5.97 13.71
CA LYS A 72 17.44 5.25 14.99
C LYS A 72 16.65 3.94 15.11
N TYR A 73 15.73 3.65 14.18
CA TYR A 73 14.86 2.47 14.15
C TYR A 73 15.04 1.64 12.88
N GLU A 74 16.21 1.67 12.26
CA GLU A 74 16.54 0.73 11.20
C GLU A 74 16.86 -0.66 11.73
N ASN A 75 16.44 -1.67 10.98
CA ASN A 75 16.59 -3.10 11.28
C ASN A 75 15.80 -3.59 12.50
N ILE A 76 14.62 -2.99 12.75
CA ILE A 76 13.66 -3.46 13.76
C ILE A 76 12.90 -4.71 13.27
N PRO A 77 12.64 -5.73 14.11
CA PRO A 77 11.89 -6.90 13.67
C PRO A 77 10.42 -6.56 13.38
N LEU A 78 9.84 -7.13 12.32
CA LEU A 78 8.42 -6.92 11.89
C LEU A 78 7.39 -7.29 12.95
N GLN A 79 7.65 -8.36 13.70
CA GLN A 79 6.88 -8.80 14.86
C GLN A 79 7.83 -9.46 15.86
N PHE A 80 7.41 -9.67 17.10
CA PHE A 80 8.24 -10.36 18.09
C PHE A 80 8.63 -11.76 17.57
N GLY A 81 9.93 -12.09 17.62
CA GLY A 81 10.47 -13.34 17.07
C GLY A 81 10.56 -13.41 15.53
N SER A 82 10.25 -12.35 14.78
CA SER A 82 10.38 -12.36 13.31
C SER A 82 11.83 -12.38 12.86
N PRO A 83 12.21 -13.22 11.86
CA PRO A 83 13.49 -13.12 11.17
C PRO A 83 13.54 -11.96 10.16
N ILE A 84 12.42 -11.26 9.92
CA ILE A 84 12.33 -10.12 9.00
C ILE A 84 12.64 -8.84 9.77
N LEU A 85 13.77 -8.23 9.46
CA LEU A 85 14.20 -6.92 9.97
C LEU A 85 13.83 -5.83 8.95
N ILE A 86 13.10 -4.82 9.40
CA ILE A 86 12.60 -3.71 8.58
C ILE A 86 13.54 -2.52 8.70
N ASN A 87 13.84 -1.88 7.57
CA ASN A 87 14.58 -0.64 7.45
C ASN A 87 13.99 0.22 6.31
N ASN A 88 14.54 1.42 6.10
CA ASN A 88 14.06 2.33 5.06
C ASN A 88 14.23 1.82 3.62
N ALA A 89 14.96 0.72 3.39
CA ALA A 89 15.08 0.09 2.09
C ALA A 89 13.94 -0.91 1.83
N ASN A 90 13.55 -1.74 2.81
CA ASN A 90 12.60 -2.84 2.60
C ASN A 90 11.20 -2.63 3.22
N ILE A 91 10.91 -1.47 3.81
CA ILE A 91 9.57 -1.19 4.37
C ILE A 91 8.50 -1.12 3.27
N THR A 92 7.45 -1.92 3.39
CA THR A 92 6.23 -1.83 2.59
C THR A 92 5.10 -1.19 3.40
N ASP A 93 4.02 -0.77 2.75
CA ASP A 93 2.85 -0.23 3.44
C ASP A 93 2.23 -1.27 4.40
N GLU A 94 2.16 -2.54 3.98
CA GLU A 94 1.75 -3.68 4.82
C GLU A 94 2.61 -3.84 6.08
N TYR A 95 3.94 -3.72 5.95
CA TYR A 95 4.87 -3.80 7.08
C TYR A 95 4.76 -2.56 7.98
N ALA A 96 4.47 -1.39 7.41
CA ALA A 96 4.20 -0.19 8.17
C ALA A 96 2.91 -0.33 8.99
N GLU A 97 1.84 -0.88 8.42
CA GLU A 97 0.59 -1.16 9.15
C GLU A 97 0.78 -2.16 10.31
N ILE A 98 1.52 -3.25 10.10
CA ILE A 98 1.85 -4.21 11.17
C ILE A 98 2.70 -3.55 12.28
N LEU A 99 3.61 -2.64 11.93
CA LEU A 99 4.34 -1.85 12.92
C LEU A 99 3.42 -0.89 13.68
N LEU A 100 2.47 -0.24 13.00
CA LEU A 100 1.52 0.73 13.57
C LEU A 100 0.53 0.11 14.57
N GLN A 101 0.31 -1.21 14.53
CA GLN A 101 -0.49 -1.93 15.54
C GLN A 101 0.16 -2.00 16.93
N ARG A 102 1.44 -1.57 17.08
CA ARG A 102 2.15 -1.61 18.37
C ARG A 102 1.86 -0.37 19.22
N PRO A 103 1.85 -0.49 20.56
CA PRO A 103 1.77 0.68 21.43
C PRO A 103 2.96 1.62 21.18
N GLY A 104 2.67 2.90 20.90
CA GLY A 104 3.69 3.93 20.62
C GLY A 104 4.37 3.82 19.25
N ALA A 105 3.79 3.08 18.30
CA ALA A 105 4.40 2.86 16.98
C ALA A 105 4.63 4.12 16.13
N GLU A 106 3.82 5.17 16.32
CA GLU A 106 3.96 6.43 15.59
C GLU A 106 5.38 7.02 15.73
N CYS A 107 5.97 6.88 16.92
CA CYS A 107 7.35 7.30 17.21
C CYS A 107 8.43 6.59 16.35
N LEU A 108 8.09 5.50 15.66
CA LEU A 108 9.01 4.79 14.76
C LEU A 108 9.17 5.52 13.42
N PHE A 109 8.16 6.28 12.99
CA PHE A 109 8.07 6.84 11.65
C PHE A 109 8.48 8.32 11.61
N ALA A 110 9.48 8.64 10.79
CA ALA A 110 9.87 10.00 10.46
C ALA A 110 8.96 10.65 9.41
N LYS A 111 8.31 9.83 8.58
CA LYS A 111 7.30 10.25 7.60
C LYS A 111 6.23 9.18 7.49
N MET A 112 4.97 9.62 7.53
CA MET A 112 3.80 8.80 7.19
C MET A 112 3.09 9.47 6.01
N PRO A 113 2.45 8.72 5.10
CA PRO A 113 1.52 9.30 4.14
C PRO A 113 0.40 10.01 4.91
N SER A 114 0.18 11.29 4.59
CA SER A 114 -1.00 11.99 5.09
C SER A 114 -2.23 11.30 4.51
N LYS A 115 -3.15 10.83 5.37
CA LYS A 115 -4.48 10.39 4.95
C LYS A 115 -5.33 11.62 4.60
N GLU A 116 -4.94 12.36 3.57
CA GLU A 116 -5.90 13.20 2.88
C GLU A 116 -6.98 12.27 2.31
N PRO A 117 -8.26 12.44 2.68
CA PRO A 117 -9.31 11.69 2.03
C PRO A 117 -9.27 12.03 0.54
N VAL A 118 -9.42 11.03 -0.32
CA VAL A 118 -9.63 11.25 -1.77
C VAL A 118 -11.05 11.78 -1.96
N ALA A 119 -11.27 13.00 -1.47
CA ALA A 119 -12.52 13.72 -1.56
C ALA A 119 -12.72 14.10 -3.03
N ALA A 120 -13.63 13.37 -3.67
CA ALA A 120 -14.32 13.68 -4.91
C ALA A 120 -13.63 14.73 -5.78
N ARG A 121 -12.86 14.27 -6.76
CA ARG A 121 -12.43 15.08 -7.91
C ARG A 121 -13.60 15.32 -8.87
N THR A 122 -14.70 15.84 -8.35
CA THR A 122 -15.82 16.41 -9.11
C THR A 122 -15.35 17.73 -9.68
N MET A 123 -14.65 17.67 -10.83
CA MET A 123 -14.45 18.85 -11.66
C MET A 123 -15.81 19.24 -12.28
N ARG A 124 -16.60 19.99 -11.52
CA ARG A 124 -17.46 21.00 -12.13
C ARG A 124 -16.52 22.03 -12.75
N MET A 125 -16.50 22.11 -14.07
CA MET A 125 -15.90 23.27 -14.74
C MET A 125 -16.78 24.49 -14.46
N SER A 126 -16.15 25.54 -13.96
CA SER A 126 -16.75 26.81 -13.57
C SER A 126 -17.24 27.63 -14.77
N ALA A 127 -18.18 28.56 -14.53
CA ALA A 127 -18.21 29.86 -15.19
C ALA A 127 -19.10 30.89 -14.47
N GLU A 128 -18.53 32.07 -14.26
CA GLU A 128 -19.11 33.30 -13.69
C GLU A 128 -18.81 34.46 -14.69
N VAL A 129 -19.31 35.70 -14.61
CA VAL A 129 -19.83 36.55 -13.51
C VAL A 129 -21.02 37.36 -14.06
N PRO A 130 -22.08 37.67 -13.28
CA PRO A 130 -23.24 38.41 -13.80
C PRO A 130 -22.96 39.91 -14.00
N ALA A 131 -23.62 40.53 -14.99
CA ALA A 131 -24.02 41.95 -15.01
C ALA A 131 -24.97 42.27 -16.19
N ASN A 132 -26.09 42.97 -15.89
CA ASN A 132 -26.80 44.04 -16.64
C ASN A 132 -26.95 44.01 -18.19
N ASP A 133 -28.03 44.46 -18.83
CA ASP A 133 -29.42 44.81 -18.47
C ASP A 133 -30.23 44.99 -19.81
N PRO A 134 -31.34 45.75 -19.92
CA PRO A 134 -32.69 45.25 -20.24
C PRO A 134 -33.05 45.21 -21.74
N SER A 135 -34.15 44.51 -22.10
CA SER A 135 -35.22 45.05 -23.00
C SER A 135 -36.40 44.08 -23.26
N VAL A 136 -37.59 44.45 -22.78
CA VAL A 136 -38.91 44.43 -23.47
C VAL A 136 -39.39 43.13 -24.19
N SER A 137 -40.40 42.44 -23.61
CA SER A 137 -41.77 42.37 -24.18
C SER A 137 -42.77 41.52 -23.38
N ALA A 138 -44.00 42.06 -23.24
CA ALA A 138 -45.28 41.37 -23.10
C ALA A 138 -45.60 40.49 -21.86
N GLU A 139 -46.27 41.14 -20.91
CA GLU A 139 -47.47 40.71 -20.16
C GLU A 139 -48.57 39.96 -20.99
N PRO A 140 -49.71 39.46 -20.41
CA PRO A 140 -50.22 39.66 -19.04
C PRO A 140 -50.74 38.43 -18.24
N GLN A 141 -50.69 38.59 -16.91
CA GLN A 141 -51.75 38.34 -15.91
C GLN A 141 -52.58 37.04 -15.91
N ASN A 142 -52.61 36.36 -14.76
CA ASN A 142 -53.88 36.24 -14.02
C ASN A 142 -53.67 36.12 -12.48
N THR A 143 -54.71 36.48 -11.73
CA THR A 143 -54.73 36.79 -10.28
C THR A 143 -55.32 35.64 -9.44
N ILE A 144 -55.62 35.90 -8.15
CA ILE A 144 -56.40 35.13 -7.15
C ILE A 144 -55.46 34.29 -6.23
N GLU A 145 -55.18 34.66 -4.97
CA GLU A 145 -56.02 34.93 -3.77
C GLU A 145 -56.65 33.67 -3.13
N GLY A 146 -56.64 33.61 -1.78
CA GLY A 146 -57.11 32.48 -0.95
C GLY A 146 -55.93 31.70 -0.33
N ALA A 147 -55.77 31.55 0.99
CA ALA A 147 -56.71 31.02 2.00
C ALA A 147 -56.99 29.51 1.76
N ASP A 148 -56.94 28.60 2.75
CA ASP A 148 -57.04 28.77 4.21
C ASP A 148 -56.13 27.82 5.00
N ASP A 149 -55.95 28.17 6.27
CA ASP A 149 -55.47 27.30 7.35
C ASP A 149 -56.51 26.18 7.60
N PHE A 150 -56.10 24.90 7.61
CA PHE A 150 -57.02 23.81 7.99
C PHE A 150 -56.31 22.67 8.71
N ASP A 151 -56.03 22.90 9.99
CA ASP A 151 -55.75 21.83 10.95
C ASP A 151 -57.05 21.06 11.27
N LEU A 152 -57.06 19.76 11.02
CA LEU A 152 -58.02 18.84 11.60
C LEU A 152 -57.34 17.57 12.12
N SER A 153 -56.84 17.67 13.34
CA SER A 153 -56.95 16.57 14.29
C SER A 153 -58.41 16.10 14.41
N SER A 154 -58.77 14.91 13.89
CA SER A 154 -59.78 13.96 14.42
C SER A 154 -60.11 12.83 13.43
N LEU A 155 -60.61 11.70 13.97
CA LEU A 155 -61.17 10.52 13.27
C LEU A 155 -60.11 9.62 12.60
N THR A 156 -59.97 8.34 12.94
CA THR A 156 -60.71 7.51 13.94
C THR A 156 -59.81 6.38 14.44
#